data_AF-X1MRA5-F1
#
_entry.id   AF-X1MRA5-F1
#
_cell.length_a   1.000
_cell.length_b   1.000
_cell.length_c   1.000
_cell.angle_alpha   90.00
_cell.angle_beta   90.00
_cell.angle_gamma   90.00
#
_symmetry.space_group_name_H-M   'P 1'
#
loop_
_entity.id
_entity.type
_entity.pdbx_description
1 polymer ?
#
loop_
_entity_poly.entity_id
_entity_poly.type
_entity_poly.pdbx_seq_one_letter_code
_entity_poly.pdbx_strand_id
1 'polypeptide(L)'
;MKLAPECYECLQKLIRQAVYLATDDASLKQRAIEKAMKMLDDEFFYSQLSIIIATKIHKIVRAVTHNHDPYRTMKEREMALVRELYPDLSLSAEAASLDLSERGREQSNHYKDELREYLKLAAVANAIDFFRQPAAIKEDIRKAVSFAVDDSKYLETRLREAGKVLYLADNAGELYFDLPLVKWMKQFAQVIYVVKPSPVQD
;
A
#
# COMPACT_ATOMS: atom_id res chain seq x y z
N MET A 1 4.06 -6.72 12.80
CA MET A 1 4.86 -7.88 13.28
C MET A 1 5.48 -7.57 14.63
N LYS A 2 5.82 -8.58 15.44
CA LYS A 2 6.73 -8.37 16.58
C LYS A 2 8.12 -8.02 16.05
N LEU A 3 8.89 -7.27 16.83
CA LEU A 3 10.25 -6.92 16.45
C LEU A 3 11.15 -8.17 16.36
N ALA A 4 11.97 -8.20 15.33
CA ALA A 4 13.05 -9.15 15.10
C ALA A 4 14.38 -8.39 15.01
N PRO A 5 15.55 -9.03 15.11
CA PRO A 5 16.85 -8.34 15.11
C PRO A 5 17.03 -7.37 13.94
N GLU A 6 16.56 -7.75 12.75
CA GLU A 6 16.69 -6.99 11.50
C GLU A 6 15.83 -5.71 11.51
N CYS A 7 14.79 -5.67 12.36
CA CYS A 7 13.90 -4.52 12.46
C CYS A 7 14.61 -3.27 12.99
N TYR A 8 15.68 -3.43 13.78
CA TYR A 8 16.39 -2.27 14.32
C TYR A 8 17.00 -1.42 13.20
N GLU A 9 17.69 -2.05 12.24
CA GLU A 9 18.24 -1.37 11.07
C GLU A 9 17.15 -0.77 10.18
N CYS A 10 16.04 -1.48 9.98
CA CYS A 10 14.89 -0.95 9.24
C CYS A 10 14.33 0.33 9.89
N LEU A 11 14.21 0.35 11.21
CA LEU A 11 13.71 1.52 11.95
C LEU A 11 14.72 2.67 11.94
N GLN A 12 16.02 2.40 11.96
CA GLN A 12 17.04 3.45 11.76
C GLN A 12 16.94 4.09 10.37
N LYS A 13 16.71 3.29 9.32
CA LYS A 13 16.48 3.81 7.96
C LYS A 13 15.20 4.65 7.91
N LEU A 14 14.12 4.20 8.56
CA LEU A 14 12.87 4.94 8.67
C LEU A 14 13.06 6.31 9.34
N ILE A 15 13.84 6.38 10.45
CA ILE A 15 14.17 7.64 11.12
C ILE A 15 14.82 8.61 10.13
N ARG A 16 15.87 8.16 9.43
CA ARG A 16 16.59 9.02 8.48
C ARG A 16 15.66 9.48 7.35
N GLN A 17 14.94 8.56 6.72
CA GLN A 17 14.02 8.88 5.64
C GLN A 17 12.97 9.92 6.08
N ALA A 18 12.29 9.68 7.21
CA ALA A 18 11.26 10.57 7.72
C ALA A 18 11.82 11.98 8.02
N VAL A 19 13.02 12.06 8.60
CA VAL A 19 13.67 13.34 8.92
C VAL A 19 14.06 14.11 7.66
N TYR A 20 14.65 13.44 6.68
CA TYR A 20 15.07 14.08 5.43
C TYR A 20 13.90 14.54 4.57
N LEU A 21 12.76 13.85 4.65
CA LEU A 21 11.52 14.29 4.02
C LEU A 21 10.85 15.45 4.78
N ALA A 22 11.07 15.55 6.09
CA ALA A 22 10.37 16.52 6.91
C ALA A 22 10.94 17.95 6.84
N THR A 23 12.25 18.12 6.62
CA THR A 23 12.90 19.43 6.66
C THR A 23 14.25 19.41 5.93
N ASP A 24 14.73 20.58 5.50
CA ASP A 24 16.10 20.77 5.01
C ASP A 24 17.06 21.41 6.03
N ASP A 25 16.56 21.88 7.16
CA ASP A 25 17.36 22.51 8.23
C ASP A 25 18.25 21.47 8.94
N ALA A 26 19.56 21.69 8.90
CA ALA A 26 20.54 20.75 9.46
C ALA A 26 20.41 20.59 10.99
N SER A 27 20.08 21.65 11.72
CA SER A 27 19.90 21.61 13.17
C SER A 27 18.65 20.82 13.56
N LEU A 28 17.55 21.00 12.82
CA LEU A 28 16.33 20.21 13.01
C LEU A 28 16.55 18.74 12.64
N LYS A 29 17.28 18.46 11.55
CA LYS A 29 17.64 17.08 11.16
C LYS A 29 18.40 16.38 12.27
N GLN A 30 19.47 17.00 12.76
CA GLN A 30 20.29 16.44 13.83
C GLN A 30 19.46 16.17 15.09
N ARG A 31 18.71 17.16 15.57
CA ARG A 31 17.87 17.01 16.77
C ARG A 31 16.81 15.92 16.62
N ALA A 32 16.17 15.82 15.46
CA ALA A 32 15.14 14.81 15.21
C ALA A 32 15.73 13.40 15.17
N ILE A 33 16.88 13.22 14.51
CA ILE A 33 17.59 11.94 14.46
C ILE A 33 18.03 11.52 15.85
N GLU A 34 18.74 12.38 16.59
CA GLU A 34 19.21 12.07 17.95
C GLU A 34 18.08 11.64 18.88
N LYS A 35 16.96 12.40 18.88
CA LYS A 35 15.81 12.11 19.73
C LYS A 35 15.09 10.82 19.33
N ALA A 36 14.93 10.57 18.03
CA ALA A 36 14.27 9.36 17.55
C ALA A 36 15.13 8.10 17.75
N MET A 37 16.45 8.21 17.56
CA MET A 37 17.41 7.14 17.81
C MET A 37 17.43 6.75 19.29
N LYS A 38 17.48 7.74 20.19
CA LYS A 38 17.39 7.49 21.63
C LYS A 38 16.10 6.75 22.00
N MET A 39 14.96 7.17 21.46
CA MET A 39 13.68 6.49 21.70
C MET A 39 13.71 5.04 21.17
N LEU A 40 14.30 4.83 19.99
CA LEU A 40 14.47 3.49 19.44
C LEU A 40 15.31 2.61 20.38
N ASP A 41 16.44 3.11 20.87
CA ASP A 41 17.32 2.38 21.79
C ASP A 41 16.64 2.04 23.12
N ASP A 42 15.89 2.99 23.68
CA ASP A 42 15.20 2.84 24.95
C ASP A 42 14.00 1.86 24.86
N GLU A 43 13.41 1.69 23.68
CA GLU A 43 12.15 0.98 23.48
C GLU A 43 12.19 -0.27 22.58
N PHE A 44 13.35 -0.62 22.04
CA PHE A 44 13.48 -1.78 21.16
C PHE A 44 13.46 -3.10 21.96
N PHE A 45 12.27 -3.66 22.15
CA PHE A 45 12.07 -4.95 22.80
C PHE A 45 11.31 -5.92 21.88
N TYR A 46 11.73 -7.18 21.79
CA TYR A 46 11.06 -8.18 20.95
C TYR A 46 9.58 -8.47 21.32
N SER A 47 9.14 -8.03 22.50
CA SER A 47 7.72 -8.06 22.89
C SER A 47 6.87 -6.98 22.19
N GLN A 48 7.49 -5.92 21.68
CA GLN A 48 6.83 -4.80 21.02
C GLN A 48 6.48 -5.11 19.56
N LEU A 49 5.47 -4.39 19.07
CA LEU A 49 5.10 -4.40 17.66
C LEU A 49 5.88 -3.32 16.90
N SER A 50 6.39 -3.66 15.71
CA SER A 50 7.14 -2.72 14.86
C SER A 50 6.38 -1.40 14.61
N ILE A 51 5.08 -1.51 14.36
CA ILE A 51 4.21 -0.35 14.08
C ILE A 51 4.09 0.62 15.24
N ILE A 52 4.23 0.15 16.49
CA ILE A 52 4.19 1.01 17.69
C ILE A 52 5.44 1.90 17.70
N ILE A 53 6.61 1.32 17.42
CA ILE A 53 7.88 2.06 17.37
C ILE A 53 7.90 3.03 16.18
N ALA A 54 7.49 2.58 14.99
CA ALA A 54 7.36 3.44 13.81
C ALA A 54 6.45 4.65 14.07
N THR A 55 5.29 4.43 14.70
CA THR A 55 4.38 5.52 15.09
C THR A 55 5.05 6.54 16.03
N LYS A 56 5.85 6.06 17.01
CA LYS A 56 6.58 6.93 17.93
C LYS A 56 7.68 7.73 17.21
N ILE A 57 8.41 7.09 16.29
CA ILE A 57 9.39 7.77 15.42
C ILE A 57 8.72 8.94 14.69
N HIS A 58 7.62 8.69 13.98
CA HIS A 58 6.94 9.75 13.24
C HIS A 58 6.42 10.87 14.13
N LYS A 59 5.89 10.55 15.33
CA LYS A 59 5.48 11.58 16.29
C LYS A 59 6.66 12.47 16.71
N ILE A 60 7.83 11.90 16.97
CA ILE A 60 9.04 12.65 17.33
C ILE A 60 9.46 13.55 16.16
N VAL A 61 9.56 12.99 14.95
CA VAL A 61 9.98 13.75 13.76
C VAL A 61 9.06 14.94 13.54
N ARG A 62 7.73 14.73 13.49
CA ARG A 62 6.76 15.83 13.29
C ARG A 62 6.84 16.90 14.38
N ALA A 63 7.03 16.48 15.64
CA ALA A 63 7.11 17.41 16.76
C ALA A 63 8.39 18.27 16.72
N VAL A 64 9.51 17.70 16.30
CA VAL A 64 10.80 18.42 16.21
C VAL A 64 10.82 19.33 14.98
N THR A 65 10.40 18.84 13.82
CA THR A 65 10.50 19.58 12.55
C THR A 65 9.34 20.53 12.30
N HIS A 66 8.28 20.47 13.11
CA HIS A 66 7.01 21.18 12.90
C HIS A 66 6.33 20.87 11.56
N ASN A 67 6.74 19.79 10.89
CA ASN A 67 6.10 19.31 9.67
C ASN A 67 5.11 18.20 10.03
N HIS A 68 3.81 18.46 9.89
CA HIS A 68 2.75 17.50 10.22
C HIS A 68 2.62 16.35 9.21
N ASP A 69 3.16 16.48 8.00
CA ASP A 69 3.09 15.48 6.95
C ASP A 69 4.40 15.43 6.13
N PRO A 70 5.45 14.77 6.67
CA PRO A 70 6.72 14.63 5.97
C PRO A 70 6.60 13.98 4.59
N TYR A 71 5.59 13.13 4.38
CA TYR A 71 5.45 12.31 3.18
C TYR A 71 4.60 12.94 2.09
N ARG A 72 4.06 14.16 2.30
CA ARG A 72 3.14 14.80 1.36
C ARG A 72 3.65 14.81 -0.08
N THR A 73 4.80 15.43 -0.30
CA THR A 73 5.37 15.58 -1.64
C THR A 73 5.72 14.24 -2.28
N MET A 74 6.12 13.27 -1.46
CA MET A 74 6.39 11.91 -1.90
C MET A 74 5.10 11.24 -2.43
N LYS A 75 4.02 11.29 -1.66
CA LYS A 75 2.71 10.73 -2.02
C LYS A 75 2.08 11.45 -3.20
N GLU A 76 2.23 12.77 -3.30
CA GLU A 76 1.75 13.53 -4.46
C GLU A 76 2.42 13.08 -5.76
N ARG A 77 3.74 12.84 -5.73
CA ARG A 77 4.48 12.31 -6.88
C ARG A 77 4.05 10.90 -7.25
N GLU A 78 3.93 10.03 -6.25
CA GLU A 78 3.43 8.66 -6.42
C GLU A 78 2.03 8.66 -7.07
N MET A 79 1.09 9.42 -6.52
CA MET A 79 -0.27 9.52 -7.05
C MET A 79 -0.31 10.11 -8.47
N ALA A 80 0.52 11.11 -8.78
CA ALA A 80 0.59 11.68 -10.12
C ALA A 80 1.10 10.65 -11.14
N LEU A 81 2.16 9.92 -10.79
CA LEU A 81 2.74 8.88 -11.62
C LEU A 81 1.74 7.76 -11.89
N VAL A 82 1.07 7.25 -10.85
CA VAL A 82 0.05 6.20 -11.02
C VAL A 82 -1.11 6.70 -11.88
N ARG A 83 -1.54 7.95 -11.72
CA ARG A 83 -2.60 8.53 -12.55
C ARG A 83 -2.24 8.58 -14.03
N GLU A 84 -0.99 8.88 -14.37
CA GLU A 84 -0.51 8.85 -15.75
C GLU A 84 -0.47 7.43 -16.32
N LEU A 85 -0.14 6.44 -15.50
CA LEU A 85 -0.11 5.03 -15.90
C LEU A 85 -1.50 4.38 -15.92
N TYR A 86 -2.45 4.93 -15.16
CA TYR A 86 -3.76 4.33 -14.93
C TYR A 86 -4.56 4.02 -16.21
N PRO A 87 -4.60 4.87 -17.25
CA PRO A 87 -5.31 4.52 -18.49
C PRO A 87 -4.78 3.23 -19.14
N ASP A 88 -3.47 3.02 -19.15
CA ASP A 88 -2.87 1.79 -19.68
C ASP A 88 -3.22 0.57 -18.81
N LEU A 89 -3.33 0.78 -17.48
CA LEU A 89 -3.68 -0.25 -16.51
C LEU A 89 -5.16 -0.64 -16.58
N SER A 90 -6.05 0.35 -16.64
CA SER A 90 -7.49 0.12 -16.77
C SER A 90 -7.79 -0.55 -18.10
N LEU A 91 -7.18 -0.10 -19.20
CA LEU A 91 -7.33 -0.74 -20.52
C LEU A 91 -6.81 -2.18 -20.48
N SER A 92 -5.70 -2.47 -19.78
CA SER A 92 -5.21 -3.85 -19.67
C SER A 92 -6.09 -4.74 -18.81
N ALA A 93 -6.66 -4.23 -17.72
CA ALA A 93 -7.58 -4.97 -16.86
C ALA A 93 -8.93 -5.20 -17.54
N GLU A 94 -9.45 -4.17 -18.23
CA GLU A 94 -10.67 -4.23 -19.03
C GLU A 94 -10.50 -5.15 -20.26
N ALA A 95 -9.38 -5.05 -20.99
CA ALA A 95 -9.07 -5.94 -22.11
C ALA A 95 -8.85 -7.39 -21.66
N ALA A 96 -8.21 -7.61 -20.49
CA ALA A 96 -8.09 -8.94 -19.91
C ALA A 96 -9.46 -9.53 -19.56
N SER A 97 -10.37 -8.74 -18.98
CA SER A 97 -11.75 -9.18 -18.73
C SER A 97 -12.56 -9.41 -20.02
N LEU A 98 -12.26 -8.68 -21.10
CA LEU A 98 -12.91 -8.83 -22.41
C LEU A 98 -12.41 -10.06 -23.19
N ASP A 99 -11.10 -10.35 -23.25
CA ASP A 99 -10.57 -11.59 -23.86
C ASP A 99 -11.10 -12.83 -23.12
N LEU A 100 -11.27 -12.74 -21.80
CA LEU A 100 -11.94 -13.80 -21.01
C LEU A 100 -13.44 -13.94 -21.36
N SER A 101 -14.11 -12.86 -21.76
CA SER A 101 -15.53 -12.87 -22.15
C SER A 101 -15.78 -13.45 -23.55
N GLU A 102 -14.86 -13.26 -24.49
CA GLU A 102 -14.98 -13.78 -25.86
C GLU A 102 -14.70 -15.29 -25.93
N ARG A 103 -13.97 -15.85 -24.97
CA ARG A 103 -13.66 -17.29 -24.89
C ARG A 103 -14.80 -18.16 -24.35
N GLY A 104 -16.05 -17.92 -24.75
CA GLY A 104 -17.18 -18.87 -24.64
C GLY A 104 -17.38 -19.61 -23.31
N ARG A 105 -16.97 -19.04 -22.17
CA ARG A 105 -17.03 -19.67 -20.84
C ARG A 105 -18.39 -19.44 -20.19
N GLU A 106 -18.86 -20.43 -19.43
CA GLU A 106 -20.04 -20.27 -18.57
C GLU A 106 -19.87 -19.06 -17.64
N GLN A 107 -20.95 -18.28 -17.45
CA GLN A 107 -20.97 -17.03 -16.69
C GLN A 107 -20.35 -17.16 -15.28
N SER A 108 -20.46 -18.33 -14.65
CA SER A 108 -19.92 -18.60 -13.31
C SER A 108 -18.39 -18.72 -13.26
N ASN A 109 -17.74 -19.06 -14.38
CA ASN A 109 -16.28 -19.13 -14.49
C ASN A 109 -15.68 -17.77 -14.86
N HIS A 110 -16.44 -16.92 -15.55
CA HIS A 110 -16.03 -15.57 -15.91
C HIS A 110 -15.81 -14.67 -14.68
N TYR A 111 -16.78 -14.61 -13.76
CA TYR A 111 -16.65 -13.86 -12.50
C TYR A 111 -15.45 -14.29 -11.64
N LYS A 112 -15.10 -15.58 -11.67
CA LYS A 112 -13.97 -16.14 -10.91
C LYS A 112 -12.64 -15.67 -11.45
N ASP A 113 -12.49 -15.69 -12.76
CA ASP A 113 -11.27 -15.26 -13.43
C ASP A 113 -11.07 -13.74 -13.23
N GLU A 114 -12.14 -12.94 -13.28
CA GLU A 114 -12.08 -11.50 -13.00
C GLU A 114 -11.65 -11.16 -11.57
N LEU A 115 -12.26 -11.80 -10.55
CA LEU A 115 -11.88 -11.58 -9.15
C LEU A 115 -10.39 -11.84 -8.93
N ARG A 116 -9.89 -12.94 -9.50
CA ARG A 116 -8.48 -13.33 -9.31
C ARG A 116 -7.53 -12.32 -9.94
N GLU A 117 -7.85 -11.79 -11.11
CA GLU A 117 -7.04 -10.75 -11.75
C GLU A 117 -7.09 -9.43 -10.98
N TYR A 118 -8.25 -9.03 -10.43
CA TYR A 118 -8.33 -7.84 -9.58
C TYR A 118 -7.60 -8.01 -8.25
N LEU A 119 -7.62 -9.20 -7.64
CA LEU A 119 -6.82 -9.50 -6.46
C LEU A 119 -5.32 -9.41 -6.76
N LYS A 120 -4.88 -9.95 -7.90
CA LYS A 120 -3.47 -9.85 -8.31
C LYS A 120 -3.09 -8.40 -8.55
N LEU A 121 -3.93 -7.62 -9.24
CA LEU A 121 -3.66 -6.21 -9.51
C LEU A 121 -3.51 -5.41 -8.20
N ALA A 122 -4.41 -5.61 -7.24
CA ALA A 122 -4.30 -5.00 -5.91
C ALA A 122 -3.02 -5.44 -5.18
N ALA A 123 -2.66 -6.72 -5.25
CA ALA A 123 -1.45 -7.24 -4.59
C ALA A 123 -0.14 -6.77 -5.25
N VAL A 124 -0.11 -6.59 -6.57
CA VAL A 124 1.03 -6.06 -7.33
C VAL A 124 1.38 -4.67 -6.82
N ALA A 125 0.39 -3.84 -6.51
CA ALA A 125 0.58 -2.45 -6.11
C ALA A 125 1.51 -2.31 -4.90
N ASN A 126 1.37 -3.18 -3.90
CA ASN A 126 2.21 -3.21 -2.70
C ASN A 126 3.66 -3.63 -2.99
N ALA A 127 3.93 -4.24 -4.16
CA ALA A 127 5.26 -4.66 -4.58
C ALA A 127 5.95 -3.64 -5.50
N ILE A 128 5.24 -2.60 -5.96
CA ILE A 128 5.79 -1.59 -6.86
C ILE A 128 6.60 -0.58 -6.06
N ASP A 129 7.86 -0.41 -6.46
CA ASP A 129 8.67 0.73 -6.05
C ASP A 129 8.37 1.93 -6.98
N PHE A 130 7.49 2.83 -6.53
CA PHE A 130 7.10 4.03 -7.27
C PHE A 130 8.22 5.08 -7.40
N PHE A 131 9.39 4.85 -6.81
CA PHE A 131 10.58 5.72 -6.98
C PHE A 131 11.43 5.35 -8.21
N ARG A 132 11.02 4.34 -8.97
CA ARG A 132 11.69 3.94 -10.21
C ARG A 132 11.16 4.70 -11.42
N GLN A 133 11.89 4.60 -12.53
CA GLN A 133 11.47 5.16 -13.82
C GLN A 133 10.10 4.60 -14.25
N PRO A 134 9.21 5.38 -14.88
CA PRO A 134 7.86 4.93 -15.27
C PRO A 134 7.85 3.63 -16.09
N ALA A 135 8.85 3.42 -16.95
CA ALA A 135 8.99 2.20 -17.73
C ALA A 135 9.22 0.96 -16.84
N ALA A 136 10.06 1.07 -15.81
CA ALA A 136 10.31 -0.01 -14.86
C ALA A 136 9.06 -0.34 -14.02
N ILE A 137 8.28 0.68 -13.65
CA ILE A 137 7.01 0.50 -12.95
C ILE A 137 6.01 -0.24 -13.84
N LYS A 138 5.89 0.14 -15.13
CA LYS A 138 5.06 -0.60 -16.09
C LYS A 138 5.47 -2.06 -16.22
N GLU A 139 6.77 -2.34 -16.22
CA GLU A 139 7.28 -3.73 -16.23
C GLU A 139 6.93 -4.46 -14.94
N ASP A 140 7.10 -3.83 -13.77
CA ASP A 140 6.76 -4.41 -12.48
C ASP A 140 5.26 -4.75 -12.40
N ILE A 141 4.40 -3.90 -12.96
CA ILE A 141 2.96 -4.17 -13.04
C ILE A 141 2.62 -5.36 -13.95
N ARG A 142 3.36 -5.51 -15.06
CA ARG A 142 3.16 -6.62 -16.01
C ARG A 142 3.71 -7.95 -15.51
N LYS A 143 4.50 -7.97 -14.44
CA LYS A 143 5.02 -9.22 -13.88
C LYS A 143 3.86 -10.06 -13.37
N ALA A 144 3.88 -11.33 -13.75
CA ALA A 144 2.90 -12.28 -13.25
C ALA A 144 3.05 -12.44 -11.74
N VAL A 145 2.00 -12.12 -10.99
CA VAL A 145 1.91 -12.42 -9.56
C VAL A 145 1.28 -13.78 -9.36
N SER A 146 1.97 -14.62 -8.61
CA SER A 146 1.48 -15.88 -8.09
C SER A 146 1.30 -15.77 -6.58
N PHE A 147 0.13 -16.18 -6.10
CA PHE A 147 -0.13 -16.25 -4.67
C PHE A 147 0.47 -17.53 -4.11
N ALA A 148 1.33 -17.40 -3.08
CA ALA A 148 1.78 -18.55 -2.30
C ALA A 148 0.62 -19.19 -1.51
N VAL A 149 -0.35 -18.37 -1.10
CA VAL A 149 -1.60 -18.78 -0.46
C VAL A 149 -2.75 -18.09 -1.19
N ASP A 150 -3.63 -18.85 -1.85
CA ASP A 150 -4.70 -18.34 -2.71
C ASP A 150 -6.09 -18.74 -2.17
N ASP A 151 -6.62 -17.93 -1.26
CA ASP A 151 -7.96 -18.09 -0.68
C ASP A 151 -9.05 -17.31 -1.44
N SER A 152 -8.79 -16.94 -2.70
CA SER A 152 -9.73 -16.15 -3.52
C SER A 152 -11.13 -16.76 -3.63
N LYS A 153 -11.22 -18.10 -3.72
CA LYS A 153 -12.50 -18.83 -3.74
C LYS A 153 -13.28 -18.71 -2.43
N TYR A 154 -12.57 -18.74 -1.31
CA TYR A 154 -13.17 -18.57 0.01
C TYR A 154 -13.68 -17.13 0.15
N LEU A 155 -12.87 -16.15 -0.25
CA LEU A 155 -13.27 -14.74 -0.29
C LEU A 155 -14.53 -14.53 -1.14
N GLU A 156 -14.60 -15.08 -2.36
CA GLU A 156 -15.78 -14.98 -3.23
C GLU A 156 -17.04 -15.50 -2.54
N THR A 157 -16.95 -16.70 -1.94
CA THR A 157 -18.09 -17.34 -1.29
C THR A 157 -18.60 -16.49 -0.14
N ARG A 158 -17.70 -16.00 0.72
CA ARG A 158 -18.04 -15.16 1.87
C ARG A 158 -18.58 -13.80 1.45
N LEU A 159 -18.08 -13.24 0.35
CA LEU A 159 -18.55 -11.95 -0.17
C LEU A 159 -20.01 -12.01 -0.64
N ARG A 160 -20.42 -13.09 -1.30
CA ARG A 160 -21.82 -13.27 -1.76
C ARG A 160 -22.82 -13.35 -0.61
N GLU A 161 -22.37 -13.77 0.57
CA GLU A 161 -23.16 -13.82 1.80
C GLU A 161 -23.06 -12.52 2.63
N ALA A 162 -22.09 -11.66 2.32
CA ALA A 162 -21.79 -10.48 3.12
C ALA A 162 -22.72 -9.31 2.75
N GLY A 163 -23.40 -8.73 3.75
CA GLY A 163 -24.13 -7.47 3.54
C GLY A 163 -23.21 -6.24 3.48
N LYS A 164 -22.05 -6.31 4.14
CA LYS A 164 -21.06 -5.22 4.22
C LYS A 164 -19.64 -5.76 4.20
N VAL A 165 -18.74 -5.04 3.53
CA VAL A 165 -17.31 -5.29 3.48
C VAL A 165 -16.57 -4.07 4.00
N LEU A 166 -15.63 -4.29 4.93
CA LEU A 166 -14.68 -3.27 5.36
C LEU A 166 -13.38 -3.50 4.60
N TYR A 167 -13.02 -2.57 3.71
CA TYR A 167 -11.77 -2.61 2.97
C TYR A 167 -10.77 -1.66 3.64
N LEU A 168 -9.66 -2.19 4.15
CA LEU A 168 -8.62 -1.41 4.82
C LEU A 168 -7.54 -1.06 3.79
N ALA A 169 -7.48 0.20 3.40
CA ALA A 169 -6.45 0.71 2.49
C ALA A 169 -5.11 0.86 3.20
N ASP A 170 -4.01 0.81 2.44
CA ASP A 170 -2.67 1.03 2.98
C ASP A 170 -2.00 2.29 2.41
N ASN A 171 -1.48 2.24 1.16
CA ASN A 171 -0.76 3.37 0.56
C ASN A 171 -1.63 4.22 -0.39
N ALA A 172 -1.20 5.46 -0.62
CA ALA A 172 -1.97 6.44 -1.39
C ALA A 172 -2.04 6.11 -2.89
N GLY A 173 -0.96 5.60 -3.49
CA GLY A 173 -0.94 5.19 -4.90
C GLY A 173 -1.72 3.90 -5.16
N GLU A 174 -1.78 3.00 -4.18
CA GLU A 174 -2.47 1.69 -4.27
C GLU A 174 -3.98 1.82 -4.52
N LEU A 175 -4.60 2.96 -4.16
CA LEU A 175 -6.02 3.23 -4.40
C LEU A 175 -6.45 2.96 -5.85
N TYR A 176 -5.60 3.28 -6.82
CA TYR A 176 -5.89 3.05 -8.23
C TYR A 176 -5.95 1.56 -8.58
N PHE A 177 -5.15 0.73 -7.91
CA PHE A 177 -5.10 -0.72 -8.09
C PHE A 177 -6.20 -1.44 -7.30
N ASP A 178 -6.61 -0.88 -6.15
CA ASP A 178 -7.75 -1.35 -5.38
C ASP A 178 -9.08 -1.11 -6.10
N LEU A 179 -9.18 -0.03 -6.89
CA LEU A 179 -10.45 0.45 -7.42
C LEU A 179 -11.23 -0.60 -8.26
N PRO A 180 -10.60 -1.39 -9.15
CA PRO A 180 -11.29 -2.47 -9.86
C PRO A 180 -11.86 -3.53 -8.90
N LEU A 181 -11.08 -3.97 -7.91
CA LEU A 181 -11.53 -4.94 -6.91
C LEU A 181 -12.70 -4.39 -6.08
N VAL A 182 -12.60 -3.13 -5.63
CA VAL A 182 -13.68 -2.45 -4.89
C VAL A 182 -14.94 -2.36 -5.74
N LYS A 183 -14.84 -1.97 -7.02
CA LYS A 183 -15.99 -1.90 -7.94
C LYS A 183 -16.63 -3.27 -8.14
N TRP A 184 -15.83 -4.32 -8.29
CA TRP A 184 -16.30 -5.69 -8.43
C TRP A 184 -17.04 -6.15 -7.17
N MET A 185 -16.49 -5.91 -5.98
CA MET A 185 -17.13 -6.28 -4.72
C MET A 185 -18.44 -5.54 -4.46
N LYS A 186 -18.56 -4.28 -4.92
CA LYS A 186 -19.79 -3.48 -4.80
C LYS A 186 -20.98 -4.05 -5.54
N GLN A 187 -20.79 -5.01 -6.44
CA GLN A 187 -21.88 -5.75 -7.08
C GLN A 187 -22.58 -6.70 -6.10
N PHE A 188 -21.92 -7.10 -5.02
CA PHE A 188 -22.41 -8.11 -4.06
C PHE A 188 -22.69 -7.53 -2.68
N ALA A 189 -21.92 -6.53 -2.23
CA ALA A 189 -22.00 -5.99 -0.87
C ALA A 189 -21.79 -4.47 -0.81
N GLN A 190 -22.24 -3.84 0.28
CA GLN A 190 -21.84 -2.47 0.58
C GLN A 190 -20.36 -2.45 1.00
N VAL A 191 -19.49 -1.85 0.19
CA VAL A 191 -18.06 -1.71 0.50
C VAL A 191 -17.79 -0.37 1.19
N ILE A 192 -17.17 -0.43 2.37
CA ILE A 192 -16.67 0.72 3.14
C ILE A 192 -15.15 0.74 3.01
N TYR A 193 -14.63 1.70 2.25
CA TYR A 193 -13.18 1.88 2.04
C TYR A 193 -12.61 2.79 3.13
N VAL A 194 -11.74 2.26 3.98
CA VAL A 194 -11.20 2.93 5.16
C VAL A 194 -9.76 3.34 4.91
N VAL A 195 -9.46 4.61 5.17
CA VAL A 195 -8.12 5.19 5.12
C VAL A 195 -7.67 5.64 6.51
N LYS A 196 -6.37 5.89 6.66
CA LYS A 196 -5.77 6.37 7.91
C LYS A 196 -6.32 7.78 8.26
N PRO A 197 -6.60 8.10 9.54
CA PRO A 197 -7.21 9.38 9.95
C PRO A 197 -6.25 10.58 9.88
N SER A 198 -4.95 10.33 9.70
CA SER A 198 -3.91 11.35 9.59
C SER A 198 -2.75 10.85 8.73
N PRO A 199 -1.95 11.75 8.13
CA PRO A 199 -0.79 11.34 7.34
C PRO A 199 0.23 10.54 8.15
N VAL A 200 0.52 9.34 7.66
CA VAL A 200 1.56 8.43 8.15
C VAL A 200 2.02 7.57 6.98
N GLN A 201 3.26 7.09 7.04
CA GLN A 201 3.81 6.08 6.14
C GLN A 201 4.36 4.97 7.03
N ASP A 202 4.13 3.71 6.67
CA ASP A 202 4.59 2.55 7.42
C ASP A 202 5.89 1.96 6.82
#